data_AF-A0A9D7NXJ5-F1
#
_entry.id   AF-A0A9D7NXJ5-F1
#
_cell.length_a   1.000
_cell.length_b   1.000
_cell.length_c   1.000
_cell.angle_alpha   90.00
_cell.angle_beta   90.00
_cell.angle_gamma   90.00
#
_symmetry.space_group_name_H-M   'P 1'
#
loop_
_entity.id
_entity.type
_entity.pdbx_description
1 polymer ?
#
loop_
_entity_poly.entity_id
_entity_poly.type
_entity_poly.pdbx_seq_one_letter_code
_entity_poly.pdbx_strand_id
1 'polypeptide(L)'
;MNTPSAFLPCLGLSALSALLFGLSVAVAAPVVPPPINALWDRDTVLAEATFADQPEPNALRFVDVRVVHGGDARSEIVVRSDDDAVRMAKPGTRYVLAWQETQGSPSTKKRRVMRPDGPQLLMSPGLSPALLEARPETRELLLQPPSAERLDGPAHLRRSMAGLRSDDPQMQSLFAAELFARSSLRQQLGSAEQRRLRAFALRRDRAVAARSLVLEAALIFPTLYGNDWSPVAARLLAREPVSSAPAQANEGLLWTAFGILQRDGTRVPIRHLARWVACGNGALSELALHAIRRQAPTRELPLIEEALAAPTLAAGTREFLLEHRRRLLMMSERRD
;
A
#
# COMPACT_ATOMS: atom_id res chain seq x y z
N MET A 1 33.69 54.90 -43.46
CA MET A 1 32.47 55.61 -43.03
C MET A 1 31.27 54.73 -43.33
N ASN A 2 30.45 54.48 -42.31
CA ASN A 2 29.06 53.97 -42.27
C ASN A 2 28.73 52.54 -42.78
N THR A 3 28.60 51.65 -41.78
CA THR A 3 27.55 50.61 -41.46
C THR A 3 26.31 50.50 -42.37
N PRO A 4 25.54 49.37 -42.42
CA PRO A 4 25.25 48.43 -41.32
C PRO A 4 24.98 46.93 -41.67
N SER A 5 24.65 46.17 -40.61
CA SER A 5 23.81 44.95 -40.53
C SER A 5 24.34 43.59 -41.00
N ALA A 6 24.58 42.69 -40.03
CA ALA A 6 24.57 41.24 -40.24
C ALA A 6 23.93 40.53 -39.04
N PHE A 7 23.08 39.57 -39.39
CA PHE A 7 22.18 38.76 -38.56
C PHE A 7 22.92 37.76 -37.65
N LEU A 8 22.29 37.44 -36.52
CA LEU A 8 22.52 36.22 -35.72
C LEU A 8 22.36 34.95 -36.57
N PRO A 9 23.09 33.86 -36.24
CA PRO A 9 22.38 32.77 -35.59
C PRO A 9 23.13 32.09 -34.44
N CYS A 10 22.29 31.53 -33.55
CA CYS A 10 22.53 30.47 -32.58
C CYS A 10 23.68 29.51 -32.91
N LEU A 11 24.48 29.15 -31.90
CA LEU A 11 24.81 27.78 -31.48
C LEU A 11 25.93 27.83 -30.44
N GLY A 12 25.73 27.16 -29.30
CA GLY A 12 26.72 27.07 -28.24
C GLY A 12 26.15 27.01 -26.81
N LEU A 13 24.88 26.64 -26.63
CA LEU A 13 24.35 26.22 -25.34
C LEU A 13 24.90 24.82 -25.01
N SER A 14 26.17 24.79 -24.57
CA SER A 14 26.81 23.62 -24.02
C SER A 14 26.15 23.25 -22.70
N ALA A 15 25.28 22.23 -22.77
CA ALA A 15 25.10 21.17 -21.79
C ALA A 15 25.15 21.58 -20.31
N LEU A 16 24.23 22.46 -19.90
CA LEU A 16 23.83 22.61 -18.51
C LEU A 16 22.70 21.58 -18.23
N SER A 17 23.05 20.33 -17.96
CA SER A 17 22.07 19.32 -17.48
C SER A 17 22.64 18.34 -16.46
N ALA A 18 23.85 18.58 -15.97
CA ALA A 18 24.41 17.87 -14.83
C ALA A 18 24.26 18.76 -13.58
N LEU A 19 23.11 18.70 -12.91
CA LEU A 19 22.89 18.95 -11.47
C LEU A 19 21.38 19.14 -11.27
N LEU A 20 20.65 18.09 -10.90
CA LEU A 20 19.35 18.17 -10.20
C LEU A 20 18.87 16.76 -9.78
N PHE A 21 19.75 15.98 -9.14
CA PHE A 21 19.32 14.84 -8.33
C PHE A 21 20.14 14.82 -7.04
N GLY A 22 19.91 15.87 -6.25
CA GLY A 22 20.53 16.11 -4.96
C GLY A 22 19.64 16.97 -4.07
N LEU A 23 18.33 16.73 -4.14
CA LEU A 23 17.38 17.22 -3.14
C LEU A 23 16.69 15.98 -2.58
N SER A 24 17.35 15.38 -1.58
CA SER A 24 16.67 14.60 -0.56
C SER A 24 15.76 15.57 0.19
N VAL A 25 14.66 15.96 -0.44
CA VAL A 25 13.51 16.43 0.31
C VAL A 25 13.09 15.20 1.09
N ALA A 26 13.40 15.18 2.38
CA ALA A 26 12.67 14.37 3.33
C ALA A 26 11.22 14.89 3.24
N VAL A 27 10.49 14.39 2.24
CA VAL A 27 9.04 14.49 2.22
C VAL A 27 8.66 13.77 3.49
N ALA A 28 8.32 14.53 4.53
CA ALA A 28 7.77 13.99 5.75
C ALA A 28 6.54 13.20 5.28
N ALA A 29 6.69 11.87 5.21
CA ALA A 29 5.62 11.00 4.79
C ALA A 29 4.42 11.36 5.68
N PRO A 30 3.22 11.57 5.11
CA PRO A 30 2.04 11.89 5.91
C PRO A 30 1.95 10.84 7.03
N VAL A 31 2.02 11.30 8.27
CA VAL A 31 2.03 10.42 9.44
C VAL A 31 0.63 9.84 9.56
N VAL A 32 0.42 8.70 8.91
CA VAL A 32 -0.77 7.88 9.13
C VAL A 32 -0.77 7.54 10.63
N PRO A 33 -1.84 7.86 11.38
CA PRO A 33 -1.90 7.49 12.78
C PRO A 33 -1.87 5.96 12.91
N PRO A 34 -1.23 5.40 13.95
CA PRO A 34 -1.32 3.97 14.22
C PRO A 34 -2.80 3.53 14.27
N PRO A 35 -3.15 2.38 13.66
CA PRO A 35 -4.54 1.98 13.51
C PRO A 35 -5.30 1.89 14.84
N ILE A 36 -4.65 1.44 15.93
CA ILE A 36 -5.28 1.42 17.26
C ILE A 36 -5.60 2.85 17.73
N ASN A 37 -4.74 3.84 17.45
CA ASN A 37 -5.03 5.23 17.76
C ASN A 37 -6.18 5.78 16.89
N ALA A 38 -6.29 5.36 15.62
CA ALA A 38 -7.36 5.81 14.72
C ALA A 38 -8.77 5.36 15.18
N LEU A 39 -8.87 4.18 15.82
CA LEU A 39 -10.12 3.71 16.44
C LEU A 39 -10.61 4.60 17.59
N TRP A 40 -9.68 5.31 18.23
CA TRP A 40 -9.92 6.18 19.37
C TRP A 40 -9.83 7.66 19.00
N ASP A 41 -9.80 7.99 17.71
CA ASP A 41 -9.87 9.37 17.25
C ASP A 41 -11.22 10.00 17.64
N ARG A 42 -11.24 11.33 17.77
CA ARG A 42 -12.42 12.08 18.23
C ARG A 42 -13.63 11.95 17.31
N ASP A 43 -13.38 11.75 16.02
CA ASP A 43 -14.40 11.68 14.97
C ASP A 43 -14.80 10.22 14.65
N THR A 44 -14.31 9.26 15.44
CA THR A 44 -14.56 7.82 15.30
C THR A 44 -15.45 7.34 16.43
N VAL A 45 -16.48 6.56 16.09
CA VAL A 45 -17.25 5.80 17.07
C VAL A 45 -16.75 4.36 17.03
N LEU A 46 -16.38 3.81 18.19
CA LEU A 46 -15.93 2.43 18.39
C LEU A 46 -16.97 1.69 19.22
N ALA A 47 -17.40 0.53 18.75
CA ALA A 47 -18.37 -0.30 19.45
C ALA A 47 -18.06 -1.79 19.33
N GLU A 48 -18.78 -2.56 20.14
CA GLU A 48 -18.95 -3.99 19.98
C GLU A 48 -20.41 -4.27 19.61
N ALA A 49 -20.68 -4.97 18.51
CA ALA A 49 -22.05 -5.22 18.06
C ALA A 49 -22.19 -6.56 17.34
N THR A 50 -23.41 -7.09 17.25
CA THR A 50 -23.73 -8.33 16.54
C THR A 50 -24.18 -8.01 15.12
N PHE A 51 -23.56 -8.60 14.11
CA PHE A 51 -24.00 -8.44 12.73
C PHE A 51 -25.33 -9.15 12.51
N ALA A 52 -26.34 -8.43 12.02
CA ALA A 52 -27.68 -8.94 11.77
C ALA A 52 -27.82 -9.40 10.31
N ASP A 53 -27.80 -8.44 9.38
CA ASP A 53 -27.96 -8.68 7.95
C ASP A 53 -27.40 -7.52 7.10
N GLN A 54 -27.57 -7.65 5.79
CA GLN A 54 -27.17 -6.68 4.78
C GLN A 54 -28.44 -6.12 4.11
N PRO A 55 -28.99 -4.98 4.59
CA PRO A 55 -30.22 -4.43 4.02
C PRO A 55 -30.04 -3.89 2.59
N GLU A 56 -28.82 -3.48 2.22
CA GLU A 56 -28.46 -2.98 0.89
C GLU A 56 -27.04 -3.45 0.50
N PRO A 57 -26.67 -3.49 -0.80
CA PRO A 57 -25.40 -4.04 -1.27
C PRO A 57 -24.14 -3.55 -0.52
N ASN A 58 -24.12 -2.30 -0.06
CA ASN A 58 -22.98 -1.71 0.66
C ASN A 58 -23.34 -1.27 2.08
N ALA A 59 -24.35 -1.89 2.70
CA ALA A 59 -24.80 -1.55 4.04
C ALA A 59 -24.80 -2.78 4.94
N LEU A 60 -24.15 -2.67 6.10
CA LEU A 60 -24.12 -3.71 7.11
C LEU A 60 -24.92 -3.24 8.33
N ARG A 61 -25.92 -4.03 8.74
CA ARG A 61 -26.76 -3.74 9.90
C ARG A 61 -26.27 -4.51 11.11
N PHE A 62 -26.08 -3.80 12.21
CA PHE A 62 -25.62 -4.35 13.49
C PHE A 62 -26.63 -4.04 14.59
N VAL A 63 -26.86 -5.02 15.45
CA VAL A 63 -27.74 -4.95 16.64
C VAL A 63 -26.94 -5.20 17.90
N ASP A 64 -27.56 -5.04 19.08
CA ASP A 64 -26.92 -5.15 20.39
C ASP A 64 -25.65 -4.30 20.52
N VAL A 65 -25.73 -3.08 19.96
CA VAL A 65 -24.59 -2.17 19.84
C VAL A 65 -24.18 -1.65 21.22
N ARG A 66 -22.97 -2.00 21.63
CA ARG A 66 -22.33 -1.48 22.83
C ARG A 66 -21.23 -0.49 22.44
N VAL A 67 -21.57 0.79 22.45
CA VAL A 67 -20.61 1.87 22.21
C VAL A 67 -19.57 1.89 23.33
N VAL A 68 -18.29 1.95 22.94
CA VAL A 68 -17.13 1.92 23.85
C VAL A 68 -16.44 3.28 23.87
N HIS A 69 -16.36 3.95 22.72
CA HIS A 69 -15.76 5.28 22.57
C HIS A 69 -16.47 6.07 21.47
N GLY A 70 -16.64 7.38 21.70
CA GLY A 70 -17.30 8.29 20.76
C GLY A 70 -18.81 8.05 20.61
N GLY A 71 -19.57 9.10 20.30
CA GLY A 71 -21.00 9.01 20.00
C GLY A 71 -21.90 8.53 21.15
N ASP A 72 -23.20 8.52 20.89
CA ASP A 72 -24.22 8.12 21.86
C ASP A 72 -24.56 6.62 21.80
N ALA A 73 -25.05 6.10 22.93
CA ALA A 73 -25.56 4.74 23.04
C ALA A 73 -26.74 4.52 22.08
N ARG A 74 -26.76 3.35 21.42
CA ARG A 74 -27.75 2.98 20.40
C ARG A 74 -27.98 1.47 20.46
N SER A 75 -29.17 0.99 20.12
CA SER A 75 -29.48 -0.44 20.05
C SER A 75 -29.11 -1.07 18.71
N GLU A 76 -29.06 -0.26 17.65
CA GLU A 76 -28.86 -0.67 16.27
C GLU A 76 -28.07 0.39 15.48
N ILE A 77 -27.34 -0.04 14.46
CA ILE A 77 -26.67 0.84 13.49
C ILE A 77 -26.58 0.19 12.11
N VAL A 78 -26.75 1.00 11.06
CA VAL A 78 -26.44 0.62 9.68
C VAL A 78 -25.21 1.42 9.24
N VAL A 79 -24.16 0.73 8.82
CA VAL A 79 -22.90 1.34 8.37
C VAL A 79 -22.62 0.98 6.91
N ARG A 80 -22.12 1.96 6.15
CA ARG A 80 -21.67 1.78 4.78
C ARG A 80 -20.27 1.14 4.74
N SER A 81 -20.03 0.24 3.80
CA SER A 81 -18.74 -0.46 3.65
C SER A 81 -18.38 -0.74 2.19
N ASP A 82 -17.18 -1.28 1.98
CA ASP A 82 -16.77 -1.90 0.71
C ASP A 82 -17.22 -3.37 0.62
N ASP A 83 -17.01 -3.97 -0.55
CA ASP A 83 -17.33 -5.37 -0.83
C ASP A 83 -16.52 -6.35 0.03
N ASP A 84 -15.32 -5.95 0.49
CA ASP A 84 -14.50 -6.77 1.37
C ASP A 84 -15.19 -6.96 2.72
N ALA A 85 -15.69 -5.88 3.34
CA ALA A 85 -16.43 -5.98 4.60
C ALA A 85 -17.65 -6.90 4.49
N VAL A 86 -18.38 -6.79 3.38
CA VAL A 86 -19.58 -7.58 3.10
C VAL A 86 -19.25 -9.07 3.08
N ARG A 87 -18.15 -9.45 2.41
CA ARG A 87 -17.71 -10.86 2.36
C ARG A 87 -17.26 -11.41 3.72
N MET A 88 -16.89 -10.54 4.65
CA MET A 88 -16.37 -10.93 5.96
C MET A 88 -17.44 -11.05 7.04
N ALA A 89 -18.55 -10.32 6.88
CA ALA A 89 -19.63 -10.27 7.86
C ALA A 89 -20.44 -11.57 7.85
N LYS A 90 -20.60 -12.20 9.01
CA LYS A 90 -21.35 -13.44 9.20
C LYS A 90 -22.53 -13.19 10.15
N PRO A 91 -23.78 -13.45 9.74
CA PRO A 91 -24.95 -13.22 10.59
C PRO A 91 -24.80 -13.89 11.96
N GLY A 92 -25.20 -13.17 13.02
CA GLY A 92 -25.09 -13.62 14.41
C GLY A 92 -23.69 -13.53 15.02
N THR A 93 -22.66 -13.15 14.24
CA THR A 93 -21.30 -12.99 14.76
C THR A 93 -21.12 -11.62 15.39
N ARG A 94 -20.40 -11.58 16.52
CA ARG A 94 -20.10 -10.34 17.25
C ARG A 94 -18.78 -9.76 16.77
N TYR A 95 -18.75 -8.46 16.53
CA TYR A 95 -17.61 -7.72 16.00
C TYR A 95 -17.25 -6.52 16.88
N VAL A 96 -15.96 -6.20 16.93
CA VAL A 96 -15.44 -4.88 17.26
C VAL A 96 -15.38 -4.09 15.96
N LEU A 97 -16.14 -3.01 15.88
CA LEU A 97 -16.25 -2.19 14.68
C LEU A 97 -16.08 -0.71 15.01
N ALA A 98 -15.54 0.04 14.05
CA ALA A 98 -15.46 1.49 14.14
C ALA A 98 -16.00 2.17 12.88
N TRP A 99 -16.66 3.30 13.05
CA TRP A 99 -17.22 4.07 11.95
C TRP A 99 -17.09 5.58 12.17
N GLN A 100 -17.29 6.32 11.08
CA GLN A 100 -17.35 7.77 11.08
C GLN A 100 -18.70 8.23 10.53
N GLU A 101 -19.34 9.16 11.22
CA GLU A 101 -20.60 9.77 10.79
C GLU A 101 -20.36 11.07 10.01
N THR A 102 -19.15 11.61 10.12
CA THR A 102 -18.77 12.89 9.52
C THR A 102 -17.62 12.73 8.54
N GLN A 103 -17.56 13.63 7.56
CA GLN A 103 -16.46 13.75 6.61
C GLN A 103 -15.95 15.20 6.56
N GLY A 104 -14.74 15.38 6.03
CA GLY A 104 -14.22 16.71 5.72
C GLY A 104 -15.11 17.38 4.68
N SER A 105 -15.43 18.66 4.89
CA SER A 105 -16.21 19.44 3.93
C SER A 105 -15.40 19.65 2.64
N PRO A 106 -15.97 19.34 1.46
CA PRO A 106 -15.31 19.58 0.18
C PRO A 106 -14.98 21.06 -0.05
N SER A 107 -15.80 21.96 0.50
CA SER A 107 -15.65 23.41 0.34
C SER A 107 -14.78 24.07 1.40
N THR A 108 -14.48 23.41 2.52
CA THR A 108 -13.69 24.01 3.61
C THR A 108 -12.91 22.97 4.41
N LYS A 109 -11.57 23.00 4.32
CA LYS A 109 -10.67 22.01 4.95
C LYS A 109 -10.83 21.82 6.46
N LYS A 110 -11.40 22.79 7.20
CA LYS A 110 -11.56 22.74 8.66
C LYS A 110 -12.96 22.34 9.13
N ARG A 111 -13.95 22.29 8.24
CA ARG A 111 -15.35 22.00 8.62
C ARG A 111 -15.62 20.51 8.44
N ARG A 112 -16.14 19.86 9.46
CA ARG A 112 -16.73 18.51 9.35
C ARG A 112 -18.21 18.66 8.99
N VAL A 113 -18.71 17.81 8.12
CA VAL A 113 -20.13 17.72 7.74
C VAL A 113 -20.60 16.29 7.88
N MET A 114 -21.88 16.08 8.14
CA MET A 114 -22.46 14.73 8.13
C MET A 114 -22.27 14.10 6.75
N ARG A 115 -21.99 12.80 6.75
CA ARG A 115 -21.93 12.04 5.50
C ARG A 115 -23.34 11.90 4.92
N PRO A 116 -23.56 12.25 3.65
CA PRO A 116 -24.89 12.17 3.04
C PRO A 116 -25.41 10.73 2.97
N ASP A 117 -24.51 9.76 2.80
CA ASP A 117 -24.83 8.33 2.69
C ASP A 117 -24.94 7.62 4.06
N GLY A 118 -24.80 8.38 5.15
CA GLY A 118 -24.83 7.89 6.51
C GLY A 118 -23.46 7.47 7.07
N PRO A 119 -23.46 6.79 8.23
CA PRO A 119 -22.26 6.27 8.87
C PRO A 119 -21.46 5.35 7.94
N GLN A 120 -20.14 5.49 7.91
CA GLN A 120 -19.25 4.65 7.09
C GLN A 120 -18.23 3.95 7.98
N LEU A 121 -18.00 2.65 7.77
CA LEU A 121 -16.92 1.94 8.44
C LEU A 121 -15.59 2.67 8.24
N LEU A 122 -14.80 2.73 9.31
CA LEU A 122 -13.50 3.36 9.27
C LEU A 122 -12.59 2.58 8.31
N MET A 123 -12.00 3.31 7.37
CA MET A 123 -10.99 2.83 6.44
C MET A 123 -9.66 3.48 6.80
N SER A 124 -8.73 2.69 7.33
CA SER A 124 -7.39 3.16 7.74
C SER A 124 -6.36 2.06 7.46
N PRO A 125 -5.08 2.36 7.21
CA PRO A 125 -4.07 1.33 7.02
C PRO A 125 -4.06 0.29 8.16
N GLY A 126 -4.22 -0.99 7.79
CA GLY A 126 -4.36 -2.10 8.75
C GLY A 126 -5.78 -2.31 9.31
N LEU A 127 -6.71 -1.41 9.00
CA LEU A 127 -8.12 -1.41 9.39
C LEU A 127 -8.99 -0.99 8.18
N SER A 128 -8.83 -1.70 7.08
CA SER A 128 -9.61 -1.49 5.85
C SER A 128 -10.33 -2.80 5.51
N PRO A 129 -11.56 -3.00 6.02
CA PRO A 129 -12.33 -2.14 6.92
C PRO A 129 -12.07 -2.41 8.42
N ALA A 130 -12.40 -1.46 9.29
CA ALA A 130 -12.37 -1.61 10.75
C ALA A 130 -13.54 -2.47 11.28
N LEU A 131 -13.52 -3.76 10.97
CA LEU A 131 -14.55 -4.75 11.33
C LEU A 131 -13.88 -6.05 11.76
N LEU A 132 -13.56 -6.23 13.04
CA LEU A 132 -12.83 -7.40 13.54
C LEU A 132 -13.73 -8.29 14.40
N GLU A 133 -13.66 -9.61 14.25
CA GLU A 133 -14.42 -10.52 15.12
C GLU A 133 -14.07 -10.25 16.61
N ALA A 134 -15.10 -10.18 17.47
CA ALA A 134 -14.97 -9.82 18.88
C ALA A 134 -14.45 -10.98 19.75
N ARG A 135 -13.31 -11.55 19.35
CA ARG A 135 -12.58 -12.57 20.11
C ARG A 135 -11.97 -11.97 21.38
N PRO A 136 -11.69 -12.77 22.42
CA PRO A 136 -11.09 -12.27 23.66
C PRO A 136 -9.83 -11.42 23.43
N GLU A 137 -8.92 -11.88 22.55
CA GLU A 137 -7.69 -11.14 22.24
C GLU A 137 -7.94 -9.81 21.51
N THR A 138 -8.91 -9.76 20.60
CA THR A 138 -9.31 -8.54 19.88
C THR A 138 -9.90 -7.54 20.85
N ARG A 139 -10.78 -8.00 21.76
CA ARG A 139 -11.43 -7.15 22.76
C ARG A 139 -10.42 -6.56 23.74
N GLU A 140 -9.52 -7.40 24.28
CA GLU A 140 -8.46 -6.95 25.20
C GLU A 140 -7.56 -5.89 24.56
N LEU A 141 -7.26 -6.05 23.26
CA LEU A 141 -6.42 -5.11 22.53
C LEU A 141 -7.15 -3.79 22.24
N LEU A 142 -8.34 -3.87 21.62
CA LEU A 142 -8.97 -2.73 20.94
C LEU A 142 -9.97 -1.95 21.81
N LEU A 143 -10.63 -2.60 22.77
CA LEU A 143 -11.68 -1.96 23.59
C LEU A 143 -11.14 -1.24 24.84
N GLN A 144 -9.83 -1.14 24.97
CA GLN A 144 -9.17 -0.38 26.04
C GLN A 144 -8.49 0.86 25.44
N PRO A 145 -8.57 2.04 26.08
CA PRO A 145 -7.97 3.27 25.58
C PRO A 145 -6.47 3.12 25.29
N PRO A 146 -5.96 3.72 24.20
CA PRO A 146 -4.53 3.69 23.91
C PRO A 146 -3.76 4.43 25.00
N SER A 147 -2.68 3.83 25.49
CA SER A 147 -1.72 4.47 26.39
C SER A 147 -0.30 4.09 26.02
N ALA A 148 0.66 4.95 26.36
CA ALA A 148 2.08 4.70 26.07
C ALA A 148 2.58 3.39 26.74
N GLU A 149 2.14 3.13 27.97
CA GLU A 149 2.47 1.89 28.69
C GLU A 149 2.03 0.63 27.93
N ARG A 150 0.83 0.67 27.34
CA ARG A 150 0.26 -0.49 26.63
C ARG A 150 0.83 -0.67 25.22
N LEU A 151 1.14 0.41 24.53
CA LEU A 151 1.37 0.39 23.09
C LEU A 151 2.81 0.73 22.67
N ASP A 152 3.60 1.39 23.51
CA ASP A 152 4.95 1.84 23.13
C ASP A 152 6.07 0.96 23.70
N GLY A 153 5.76 0.00 24.57
CA GLY A 153 6.74 -0.85 25.24
C GLY A 153 7.13 -2.14 24.49
N PRO A 154 8.18 -2.84 24.97
CA PRO A 154 8.62 -4.13 24.40
C PRO A 154 7.55 -5.22 24.43
N ALA A 155 6.62 -5.15 25.38
CA ALA A 155 5.48 -6.05 25.44
C ALA A 155 4.57 -5.91 24.20
N HIS A 156 4.34 -4.68 23.74
CA HIS A 156 3.56 -4.45 22.53
C HIS A 156 4.32 -4.89 21.28
N LEU A 157 5.63 -4.65 21.19
CA LEU A 157 6.44 -5.19 20.08
C LEU A 157 6.34 -6.72 20.01
N ARG A 158 6.48 -7.42 21.15
CA ARG A 158 6.30 -8.88 21.19
C ARG A 158 4.91 -9.31 20.73
N ARG A 159 3.86 -8.60 21.19
CA ARG A 159 2.47 -8.82 20.78
C ARG A 159 2.29 -8.60 19.27
N SER A 160 2.82 -7.53 18.70
CA SER A 160 2.74 -7.23 17.26
C SER A 160 3.45 -8.27 16.41
N MET A 161 4.66 -8.69 16.82
CA MET A 161 5.39 -9.77 16.15
C MET A 161 4.68 -11.13 16.24
N ALA A 162 3.98 -11.40 17.34
CA ALA A 162 3.15 -12.59 17.49
C ALA A 162 1.88 -12.51 16.63
N GLY A 163 1.25 -11.33 16.58
CA GLY A 163 0.04 -11.09 15.81
C GLY A 163 0.21 -11.19 14.30
N LEU A 164 1.40 -10.89 13.77
CA LEU A 164 1.77 -11.22 12.38
C LEU A 164 1.68 -12.74 12.08
N ARG A 165 1.69 -13.60 13.10
CA ARG A 165 1.54 -15.05 12.95
C ARG A 165 0.11 -15.54 13.16
N SER A 166 -0.83 -14.64 13.50
CA SER A 166 -2.25 -14.97 13.63
C SER A 166 -2.77 -15.60 12.33
N ASP A 167 -3.76 -16.48 12.43
CA ASP A 167 -4.46 -17.01 11.26
C ASP A 167 -5.52 -16.04 10.73
N ASP A 168 -5.82 -14.98 11.48
CA ASP A 168 -6.72 -13.90 11.07
C ASP A 168 -5.99 -12.84 10.20
N PRO A 169 -6.35 -12.68 8.92
CA PRO A 169 -5.76 -11.69 8.02
C PRO A 169 -5.92 -10.24 8.50
N GLN A 170 -6.99 -9.90 9.22
CA GLN A 170 -7.18 -8.55 9.77
C GLN A 170 -6.22 -8.29 10.91
N MET A 171 -6.02 -9.27 11.80
CA MET A 171 -5.04 -9.13 12.87
C MET A 171 -3.62 -9.02 12.31
N GLN A 172 -3.28 -9.80 11.27
CA GLN A 172 -1.99 -9.65 10.59
C GLN A 172 -1.81 -8.22 10.04
N SER A 173 -2.84 -7.68 9.39
CA SER A 173 -2.81 -6.33 8.78
C SER A 173 -2.76 -5.22 9.82
N LEU A 174 -3.54 -5.34 10.91
CA LEU A 174 -3.52 -4.43 12.05
C LEU A 174 -2.11 -4.31 12.64
N PHE A 175 -1.48 -5.45 12.96
CA PHE A 175 -0.16 -5.43 13.58
C PHE A 175 0.96 -5.02 12.62
N ALA A 176 0.83 -5.34 11.32
CA ALA A 176 1.74 -4.81 10.31
C ALA A 176 1.66 -3.29 10.21
N ALA A 177 0.44 -2.73 10.26
CA ALA A 177 0.23 -1.29 10.26
C ALA A 177 0.67 -0.62 11.57
N GLU A 178 0.49 -1.25 12.73
CA GLU A 178 1.06 -0.77 14.00
C GLU A 178 2.59 -0.67 13.90
N LEU A 179 3.27 -1.71 13.40
CA LEU A 179 4.72 -1.67 13.19
C LEU A 179 5.11 -0.57 12.19
N PHE A 180 4.35 -0.41 11.11
CA PHE A 180 4.59 0.63 10.11
C PHE A 180 4.44 2.05 10.69
N ALA A 181 3.36 2.33 11.43
CA ALA A 181 2.97 3.68 11.84
C ALA A 181 3.55 4.09 13.21
N ARG A 182 3.72 3.17 14.16
CA ARG A 182 4.19 3.47 15.52
C ARG A 182 5.72 3.53 15.62
N SER A 183 6.26 4.73 15.81
CA SER A 183 7.71 4.99 15.84
C SER A 183 8.44 4.25 16.97
N SER A 184 7.83 4.17 18.15
CA SER A 184 8.38 3.47 19.31
C SER A 184 8.66 2.00 19.01
N LEU A 185 7.79 1.32 18.27
CA LEU A 185 8.02 -0.08 17.86
C LEU A 185 9.13 -0.21 16.84
N ARG A 186 9.15 0.68 15.83
CA ARG A 186 10.19 0.66 14.79
C ARG A 186 11.58 0.82 15.39
N GLN A 187 11.73 1.71 16.37
CA GLN A 187 12.99 1.95 17.07
C GLN A 187 13.45 0.75 17.91
N GLN A 188 12.53 -0.12 18.33
CA GLN A 188 12.83 -1.31 19.11
C GLN A 188 13.13 -2.56 18.25
N LEU A 189 13.05 -2.46 16.92
CA LEU A 189 13.33 -3.59 16.03
C LEU A 189 14.80 -4.00 16.10
N GLY A 190 15.06 -5.15 16.71
CA GLY A 190 16.36 -5.79 16.68
C GLY A 190 16.58 -6.62 15.42
N SER A 191 17.80 -7.12 15.24
CA SER A 191 18.14 -7.98 14.09
C SER A 191 17.31 -9.27 14.03
N ALA A 192 16.83 -9.77 15.17
CA ALA A 192 15.95 -10.94 15.22
C ALA A 192 14.57 -10.64 14.63
N GLU A 193 13.97 -9.51 14.99
CA GLU A 193 12.69 -9.03 14.48
C GLU A 193 12.79 -8.73 12.98
N GLN A 194 13.84 -8.01 12.56
CA GLN A 194 14.10 -7.71 11.14
C GLN A 194 14.22 -8.99 10.29
N ARG A 195 14.91 -10.03 10.77
CA ARG A 195 14.96 -11.34 10.08
C ARG A 195 13.57 -11.98 9.97
N ARG A 196 12.77 -11.92 11.03
CA ARG A 196 11.41 -12.47 11.06
C ARG A 196 10.49 -11.72 10.10
N LEU A 197 10.59 -10.38 10.02
CA LEU A 197 9.80 -9.56 9.09
C LEU A 197 10.13 -9.87 7.63
N ARG A 198 11.41 -10.04 7.31
CA ARG A 198 11.84 -10.47 5.96
C ARG A 198 11.30 -11.86 5.60
N ALA A 199 11.34 -12.80 6.53
CA ALA A 199 10.76 -14.12 6.33
C ALA A 199 9.22 -14.03 6.15
N PHE A 200 8.55 -13.21 6.96
CA PHE A 200 7.10 -12.98 6.86
C PHE A 200 6.69 -12.41 5.50
N ALA A 201 7.40 -11.41 4.97
CA ALA A 201 7.10 -10.83 3.67
C ALA A 201 7.11 -11.87 2.51
N LEU A 202 7.88 -12.95 2.64
CA LEU A 202 7.98 -14.02 1.64
C LEU A 202 6.90 -15.11 1.76
N ARG A 203 6.07 -15.08 2.80
CA ARG A 203 5.06 -16.11 3.07
C ARG A 203 3.79 -15.88 2.27
N ARG A 204 3.57 -16.67 1.21
CA ARG A 204 2.37 -16.54 0.35
C ARG A 204 1.06 -16.94 1.03
N ASP A 205 1.13 -17.67 2.14
CA ASP A 205 -0.01 -18.03 3.00
C ASP A 205 -0.46 -16.89 3.93
N ARG A 206 0.26 -15.76 3.94
CA ARG A 206 -0.05 -14.61 4.80
C ARG A 206 -0.78 -13.52 4.04
N ALA A 207 -1.54 -12.71 4.78
CA ALA A 207 -2.36 -11.63 4.26
C ALA A 207 -1.52 -10.69 3.40
N VAL A 208 -1.94 -10.49 2.15
CA VAL A 208 -1.19 -9.69 1.18
C VAL A 208 -1.04 -8.25 1.68
N ALA A 209 -2.08 -7.65 2.24
CA ALA A 209 -2.03 -6.32 2.83
C ALA A 209 -0.97 -6.19 3.93
N ALA A 210 -0.91 -7.16 4.86
CA ALA A 210 0.11 -7.19 5.91
C ALA A 210 1.53 -7.32 5.35
N ARG A 211 1.73 -8.19 4.34
CA ARG A 211 3.03 -8.35 3.66
C ARG A 211 3.45 -7.06 2.96
N SER A 212 2.51 -6.38 2.29
CA SER A 212 2.73 -5.09 1.63
C SER A 212 3.19 -4.04 2.64
N LEU A 213 2.46 -3.89 3.76
CA LEU A 213 2.81 -2.92 4.81
C LEU A 213 4.20 -3.17 5.42
N VAL A 214 4.57 -4.43 5.66
CA VAL A 214 5.91 -4.77 6.15
C VAL A 214 6.99 -4.40 5.14
N LEU A 215 6.75 -4.68 3.85
CA LEU A 215 7.68 -4.33 2.79
C LEU A 215 7.78 -2.81 2.61
N GLU A 216 6.65 -2.11 2.75
CA GLU A 216 6.56 -0.66 2.61
C GLU A 216 7.30 0.04 3.76
N ALA A 217 7.16 -0.48 4.97
CA ALA A 217 7.92 -0.01 6.12
C ALA A 217 9.43 -0.11 5.87
N ALA A 218 9.89 -1.20 5.23
CA ALA A 218 11.30 -1.37 4.87
C ALA A 218 11.76 -0.46 3.73
N LEU A 219 10.86 -0.07 2.82
CA LEU A 219 11.12 0.90 1.77
C LEU A 219 11.31 2.31 2.37
N ILE A 220 10.41 2.72 3.27
CA ILE A 220 10.35 4.07 3.85
C ILE A 220 11.36 4.24 5.00
N PHE A 221 11.57 3.22 5.83
CA PHE A 221 12.43 3.27 7.02
C PHE A 221 13.58 2.25 6.96
N PRO A 222 14.48 2.31 5.95
CA PRO A 222 15.53 1.30 5.76
C PRO A 222 16.47 1.17 6.97
N THR A 223 16.78 2.27 7.66
CA THR A 223 17.67 2.25 8.82
C THR A 223 17.07 1.50 10.03
N LEU A 224 15.75 1.48 10.17
CA LEU A 224 15.05 0.82 11.28
C LEU A 224 14.70 -0.64 10.95
N TYR A 225 14.42 -0.94 9.68
CA TYR A 225 14.07 -2.28 9.20
C TYR A 225 15.28 -3.09 8.69
N GLY A 226 16.46 -2.47 8.63
CA GLY A 226 17.68 -3.02 8.04
C GLY A 226 17.74 -2.84 6.52
N ASN A 227 18.94 -2.98 5.94
CA ASN A 227 19.17 -2.67 4.52
C ASN A 227 19.08 -3.88 3.57
N ASP A 228 18.92 -5.10 4.10
CA ASP A 228 18.98 -6.35 3.32
C ASP A 228 17.59 -6.84 2.87
N TRP A 229 16.88 -5.97 2.14
CA TRP A 229 15.53 -6.22 1.60
C TRP A 229 15.51 -6.43 0.09
N SER A 230 16.55 -6.01 -0.63
CA SER A 230 16.70 -6.26 -2.06
C SER A 230 16.56 -7.75 -2.45
N PRO A 231 17.16 -8.72 -1.72
CA PRO A 231 16.92 -10.14 -2.02
C PRO A 231 15.47 -10.60 -1.79
N VAL A 232 14.77 -9.99 -0.82
CA VAL A 232 13.36 -10.25 -0.56
C VAL A 232 12.51 -9.75 -1.73
N ALA A 233 12.70 -8.49 -2.13
CA ALA A 233 12.01 -7.88 -3.27
C ALA A 233 12.24 -8.66 -4.58
N ALA A 234 13.48 -9.02 -4.88
CA ALA A 234 13.83 -9.83 -6.05
C ALA A 234 13.11 -11.20 -6.05
N ARG A 235 13.00 -11.83 -4.87
CA ARG A 235 12.31 -13.11 -4.71
C ARG A 235 10.79 -12.98 -4.83
N LEU A 236 10.20 -11.87 -4.40
CA LEU A 236 8.79 -11.57 -4.60
C LEU A 236 8.47 -11.45 -6.09
N LEU A 237 9.22 -10.62 -6.83
CA LEU A 237 9.04 -10.51 -8.30
C LEU A 237 9.24 -11.85 -9.02
N ALA A 238 10.09 -12.73 -8.49
CA ALA A 238 10.30 -14.05 -9.07
C ALA A 238 9.16 -15.05 -8.80
N ARG A 239 8.39 -14.90 -7.72
CA ARG A 239 7.50 -15.97 -7.21
C ARG A 239 6.02 -15.58 -7.10
N GLU A 240 5.73 -14.29 -7.02
CA GLU A 240 4.34 -13.83 -7.01
C GLU A 240 3.65 -14.19 -8.33
N PRO A 241 2.35 -14.54 -8.29
CA PRO A 241 1.58 -14.81 -9.47
C PRO A 241 1.43 -13.52 -10.28
N VAL A 242 1.53 -13.67 -11.60
CA VAL A 242 1.27 -12.58 -12.55
C VAL A 242 -0.18 -12.73 -13.00
N SER A 243 -0.98 -11.69 -12.82
CA SER A 243 -2.34 -11.64 -13.34
C SER A 243 -2.34 -11.03 -14.74
N SER A 244 -3.23 -11.52 -15.60
CA SER A 244 -3.60 -10.83 -16.85
C SER A 244 -4.73 -9.81 -16.62
N ALA A 245 -5.35 -9.78 -15.44
CA ALA A 245 -6.37 -8.80 -15.10
C ALA A 245 -5.73 -7.45 -14.70
N PRO A 246 -6.38 -6.30 -15.00
CA PRO A 246 -5.87 -4.98 -14.66
C PRO A 246 -5.66 -4.75 -13.16
N ALA A 247 -6.61 -5.21 -12.35
CA ALA A 247 -6.52 -5.18 -10.90
C ALA A 247 -5.99 -6.53 -10.39
N GLN A 248 -4.98 -6.48 -9.53
CA GLN A 248 -4.43 -7.68 -8.90
C GLN A 248 -4.22 -7.46 -7.39
N ALA A 249 -4.63 -8.44 -6.59
CA ALA A 249 -4.63 -8.32 -5.13
C ALA A 249 -3.24 -8.04 -4.52
N ASN A 250 -2.16 -8.42 -5.22
CA ASN A 250 -0.77 -8.22 -4.79
C ASN A 250 -0.09 -6.99 -5.41
N GLU A 251 -0.84 -6.09 -6.04
CA GLU A 251 -0.30 -4.90 -6.69
C GLU A 251 0.57 -4.07 -5.75
N GLY A 252 0.05 -3.68 -4.56
CA GLY A 252 0.81 -2.89 -3.59
C GLY A 252 2.13 -3.55 -3.18
N LEU A 253 2.13 -4.87 -2.98
CA LEU A 253 3.34 -5.63 -2.64
C LEU A 253 4.41 -5.52 -3.74
N LEU A 254 3.98 -5.57 -5.00
CA LEU A 254 4.86 -5.55 -6.17
C LEU A 254 5.40 -4.15 -6.45
N TRP A 255 4.57 -3.12 -6.33
CA TRP A 255 5.01 -1.72 -6.37
C TRP A 255 6.14 -1.47 -5.37
N THR A 256 5.95 -1.89 -4.13
CA THR A 256 6.97 -1.72 -3.10
C THR A 256 8.23 -2.55 -3.40
N ALA A 257 8.08 -3.78 -3.92
CA ALA A 257 9.23 -4.60 -4.31
C ALA A 257 10.07 -3.92 -5.41
N PHE A 258 9.43 -3.38 -6.45
CA PHE A 258 10.11 -2.59 -7.47
C PHE A 258 10.77 -1.33 -6.88
N GLY A 259 10.08 -0.63 -5.97
CA GLY A 259 10.62 0.54 -5.28
C GLY A 259 11.90 0.24 -4.50
N ILE A 260 11.96 -0.90 -3.78
CA ILE A 260 13.16 -1.34 -3.07
C ILE A 260 14.32 -1.60 -4.04
N LEU A 261 14.08 -2.34 -5.12
CA LEU A 261 15.12 -2.64 -6.11
C LEU A 261 15.61 -1.36 -6.80
N GLN A 262 14.71 -0.42 -7.07
CA GLN A 262 15.05 0.86 -7.68
C GLN A 262 15.93 1.71 -6.75
N ARG A 263 15.53 1.84 -5.48
CA ARG A 263 16.24 2.58 -4.43
C ARG A 263 17.64 2.02 -4.22
N ASP A 264 17.75 0.70 -4.10
CA ASP A 264 19.02 0.03 -3.80
C ASP A 264 19.89 -0.16 -5.06
N GLY A 265 19.36 0.12 -6.25
CA GLY A 265 20.05 -0.11 -7.52
C GLY A 265 20.33 -1.59 -7.81
N THR A 266 19.58 -2.50 -7.18
CA THR A 266 19.82 -3.94 -7.26
C THR A 266 19.41 -4.50 -8.60
N ARG A 267 20.35 -5.18 -9.27
CA ARG A 267 20.08 -5.95 -10.48
C ARG A 267 19.39 -7.25 -10.13
N VAL A 268 18.40 -7.63 -10.94
CA VAL A 268 17.68 -8.91 -10.80
C VAL A 268 17.75 -9.70 -12.10
N PRO A 269 17.67 -11.03 -12.09
CA PRO A 269 17.66 -11.81 -13.32
C PRO A 269 16.56 -11.34 -14.29
N ILE A 270 16.91 -11.10 -15.56
CA ILE A 270 15.97 -10.58 -16.58
C ILE A 270 14.70 -11.40 -16.67
N ARG A 271 14.81 -12.73 -16.57
CA ARG A 271 13.65 -13.64 -16.55
C ARG A 271 12.63 -13.34 -15.44
N HIS A 272 13.06 -12.77 -14.30
CA HIS A 272 12.14 -12.40 -13.23
C HIS A 272 11.38 -11.12 -13.58
N LEU A 273 12.02 -10.18 -14.28
CA LEU A 273 11.41 -8.92 -14.76
C LEU A 273 10.51 -9.14 -15.97
N ALA A 274 10.96 -9.98 -16.93
CA ALA A 274 10.27 -10.25 -18.20
C ALA A 274 8.81 -10.70 -18.00
N ARG A 275 8.55 -11.52 -16.97
CA ARG A 275 7.21 -12.00 -16.61
C ARG A 275 6.22 -10.86 -16.31
N TRP A 276 6.70 -9.70 -15.87
CA TRP A 276 5.88 -8.54 -15.53
C TRP A 276 5.61 -7.61 -16.71
N VAL A 277 6.33 -7.76 -17.83
CA VAL A 277 6.13 -6.93 -19.04
C VAL A 277 4.75 -7.17 -19.66
N ALA A 278 4.25 -8.42 -19.56
CA ALA A 278 2.96 -8.83 -20.10
C ALA A 278 1.85 -8.91 -19.01
N CYS A 279 2.03 -8.27 -17.85
CA CYS A 279 1.01 -8.33 -16.81
C CYS A 279 -0.20 -7.45 -17.16
N GLY A 280 -1.34 -7.74 -16.54
CA GLY A 280 -2.60 -7.01 -16.80
C GLY A 280 -2.56 -5.53 -16.41
N ASN A 281 -1.55 -5.12 -15.63
CA ASN A 281 -1.38 -3.77 -15.13
C ASN A 281 -0.25 -3.04 -15.89
N GLY A 282 -0.62 -2.03 -16.68
CA GLY A 282 0.34 -1.27 -17.50
C GLY A 282 1.43 -0.57 -16.68
N ALA A 283 1.11 -0.14 -15.46
CA ALA A 283 2.04 0.60 -14.61
C ALA A 283 3.09 -0.32 -13.96
N LEU A 284 2.72 -1.55 -13.58
CA LEU A 284 3.70 -2.58 -13.20
C LEU A 284 4.56 -3.04 -14.40
N SER A 285 3.96 -3.08 -15.60
CA SER A 285 4.70 -3.36 -16.83
C SER A 285 5.75 -2.27 -17.11
N GLU A 286 5.40 -1.00 -16.87
CA GLU A 286 6.32 0.12 -16.97
C GLU A 286 7.50 0.01 -15.98
N LEU A 287 7.23 -0.32 -14.72
CA LEU A 287 8.29 -0.55 -13.72
C LEU A 287 9.24 -1.67 -14.14
N ALA A 288 8.69 -2.76 -14.69
CA ALA A 288 9.49 -3.88 -15.18
C ALA A 288 10.38 -3.46 -16.35
N LEU A 289 9.83 -2.73 -17.33
CA LEU A 289 10.58 -2.22 -18.48
C LEU A 289 11.64 -1.20 -18.06
N HIS A 290 11.34 -0.33 -17.10
CA HIS A 290 12.32 0.61 -16.54
C HIS A 290 13.48 -0.14 -15.88
N ALA A 291 13.19 -1.17 -15.08
CA ALA A 291 14.21 -2.01 -14.48
C ALA A 291 15.06 -2.73 -15.56
N ILE A 292 14.42 -3.30 -16.58
CA ILE A 292 15.10 -3.96 -17.72
C ILE A 292 16.01 -2.98 -18.44
N ARG A 293 15.52 -1.78 -18.80
CA ARG A 293 16.29 -0.75 -19.50
C ARG A 293 17.57 -0.37 -18.75
N ARG A 294 17.51 -0.25 -17.42
CA ARG A 294 18.66 0.10 -16.59
C ARG A 294 19.78 -0.95 -16.61
N GLN A 295 19.46 -2.22 -16.81
CA GLN A 295 20.43 -3.32 -16.67
C GLN A 295 20.73 -4.07 -17.98
N ALA A 296 19.81 -4.07 -18.95
CA ALA A 296 19.94 -4.74 -20.24
C ALA A 296 19.05 -4.04 -21.29
N PRO A 297 19.42 -2.81 -21.73
CA PRO A 297 18.60 -2.00 -22.63
C PRO A 297 18.28 -2.69 -23.96
N THR A 298 19.21 -3.51 -24.48
CA THR A 298 19.00 -4.30 -25.71
C THR A 298 17.93 -5.37 -25.58
N ARG A 299 17.50 -5.72 -24.35
CA ARG A 299 16.43 -6.68 -24.08
C ARG A 299 15.05 -6.03 -23.99
N GLU A 300 14.97 -4.71 -23.91
CA GLU A 300 13.70 -4.00 -23.71
C GLU A 300 12.75 -4.20 -24.90
N LEU A 301 13.18 -3.86 -26.11
CA LEU A 301 12.34 -3.98 -27.31
C LEU A 301 11.91 -5.44 -27.59
N PRO A 302 12.81 -6.45 -27.58
CA PRO A 302 12.40 -7.84 -27.77
C PRO A 302 11.32 -8.34 -26.79
N LEU A 303 11.39 -7.92 -25.52
CA LEU A 303 10.40 -8.30 -24.51
C LEU A 303 9.05 -7.61 -24.72
N ILE A 304 9.04 -6.40 -25.26
CA ILE A 304 7.81 -5.71 -25.65
C ILE A 304 7.13 -6.44 -26.82
N GLU A 305 7.90 -6.82 -27.84
CA GLU A 305 7.37 -7.57 -28.99
C GLU A 305 6.78 -8.93 -28.57
N GLU A 306 7.49 -9.65 -27.68
CA GLU A 306 7.02 -10.91 -27.12
C GLU A 306 5.70 -10.72 -26.34
N ALA A 307 5.59 -9.67 -25.52
CA ALA A 307 4.37 -9.38 -24.78
C ALA A 307 3.20 -8.97 -25.69
N LEU A 308 3.46 -8.17 -26.73
CA LEU A 308 2.43 -7.74 -27.69
C LEU A 308 1.88 -8.89 -28.54
N ALA A 309 2.71 -9.92 -28.80
CA ALA A 309 2.28 -11.14 -29.48
C ALA A 309 1.32 -12.00 -28.64
N ALA A 310 1.26 -11.80 -27.32
CA ALA A 310 0.35 -12.55 -26.45
C ALA A 310 -1.12 -12.13 -26.71
N PRO A 311 -2.02 -13.05 -27.12
CA PRO A 311 -3.42 -12.71 -27.39
C PRO A 311 -4.19 -12.27 -26.14
N THR A 312 -3.78 -12.77 -24.98
CA THR A 312 -4.44 -12.55 -23.68
C THR A 312 -3.98 -11.29 -22.95
N LEU A 313 -3.15 -10.45 -23.59
CA LEU A 313 -2.68 -9.21 -23.01
C LEU A 313 -3.85 -8.23 -22.80
N ALA A 314 -3.99 -7.71 -21.59
CA ALA A 314 -5.00 -6.71 -21.25
C ALA A 314 -4.92 -5.48 -22.16
N ALA A 315 -6.09 -4.93 -22.54
CA ALA A 315 -6.16 -3.80 -23.47
C ALA A 315 -5.35 -2.58 -23.00
N GLY A 316 -5.44 -2.23 -21.71
CA GLY A 316 -4.69 -1.11 -21.13
C GLY A 316 -3.17 -1.32 -21.18
N THR A 317 -2.68 -2.53 -20.86
CA THR A 317 -1.25 -2.85 -21.01
C THR A 317 -0.83 -2.84 -22.48
N ARG A 318 -1.67 -3.36 -23.38
CA ARG A 318 -1.38 -3.36 -24.83
C ARG A 318 -1.21 -1.94 -25.37
N GLU A 319 -2.13 -1.05 -25.03
CA GLU A 319 -2.06 0.37 -25.42
C GLU A 319 -0.77 1.01 -24.91
N PHE A 320 -0.45 0.82 -23.63
CA PHE A 320 0.79 1.29 -23.03
C PHE A 320 2.03 0.75 -23.79
N LEU A 321 2.10 -0.55 -24.06
CA LEU A 321 3.25 -1.17 -24.74
C LEU A 321 3.40 -0.70 -26.19
N LEU A 322 2.30 -0.52 -26.93
CA LEU A 322 2.33 0.03 -28.29
C LEU A 322 2.87 1.47 -28.30
N GLU A 323 2.39 2.31 -27.38
CA GLU A 323 2.87 3.68 -27.26
C GLU A 323 4.35 3.72 -26.84
N HIS A 324 4.73 2.88 -25.89
CA HIS A 324 6.10 2.79 -25.41
C HIS A 324 7.06 2.32 -26.51
N ARG A 325 6.67 1.29 -27.28
CA ARG A 325 7.37 0.82 -28.47
C ARG A 325 7.58 1.93 -29.50
N ARG A 326 6.51 2.67 -29.82
CA ARG A 326 6.56 3.81 -30.76
C ARG A 326 7.60 4.84 -30.33
N ARG A 327 7.63 5.20 -29.04
CA ARG A 327 8.63 6.14 -28.48
C ARG A 327 10.06 5.61 -28.60
N LEU A 328 10.29 4.32 -28.35
CA LEU A 328 11.62 3.71 -28.49
C LEU A 328 12.14 3.78 -29.93
N LEU A 329 11.29 3.45 -30.91
CA LEU A 329 11.66 3.48 -32.33
C LEU A 329 11.96 4.91 -32.82
N MET A 330 11.17 5.90 -32.40
CA MET A 330 11.46 7.31 -32.72
C MET A 330 12.77 7.82 -32.09
N MET A 331 13.16 7.28 -30.93
CA MET A 331 14.42 7.65 -30.28
C MET A 331 15.64 7.00 -30.95
N SER A 332 15.51 5.81 -31.54
CA SER A 332 16.58 5.19 -32.33
C SER A 332 16.80 5.91 -33.66
N GLU A 333 15.74 6.28 -34.37
CA GLU A 333 15.82 6.98 -35.67
C GLU A 333 16.46 8.38 -35.59
N ARG A 334 16.50 9.00 -34.39
CA ARG A 334 17.15 10.31 -34.17
C ARG A 334 18.62 10.22 -33.79
N ARG A 335 19.15 9.02 -33.55
CA ARG A 335 20.54 8.78 -33.16
C ARG A 335 21.43 8.32 -34.32
N ASP A 336 20.81 7.95 -35.43
CA ASP A 336 21.43 7.65 -36.71
C ASP A 336 21.38 8.88 -37.64
#